data_AF-A0A841MK96-F1
#
_entry.id   AF-A0A841MK96-F1
#
_cell.length_a   1.000
_cell.length_b   1.000
_cell.length_c   1.000
_cell.angle_alpha   90.00
_cell.angle_beta   90.00
_cell.angle_gamma   90.00
#
_symmetry.space_group_name_H-M   'P 1'
#
loop_
_entity.id
_entity.type
_entity.pdbx_description
1 polymer ?
#
loop_
_entity_poly.entity_id
_entity_poly.type
_entity_poly.pdbx_seq_one_letter_code
_entity_poly.pdbx_strand_id
1 'polypeptide(L)' 'MKKRKTMLDYCKTILKAVSFDKRLFKKEYRKALKWLSIDEGRELKYWLRREYVRANQGSLKQQEERYFSNLSI' A
#
# COMPACT_ATOMS: atom_id res chain seq x y z
N MET A 1 -10.17 3.86 -25.69
CA MET A 1 -9.80 4.98 -24.80
C MET A 1 -8.54 4.63 -24.02
N LYS A 2 -7.48 5.45 -24.08
CA LYS A 2 -6.31 5.29 -23.20
C LYS A 2 -6.70 5.75 -21.79
N LYS A 3 -6.59 4.87 -20.80
CA LYS A 3 -6.87 5.21 -19.39
C LYS A 3 -5.85 6.24 -18.93
N ARG A 4 -6.28 7.38 -18.37
CA ARG A 4 -5.37 8.35 -17.74
C ARG A 4 -4.78 7.70 -16.49
N LYS A 5 -3.45 7.70 -16.37
CA LYS A 5 -2.76 7.22 -15.16
C LYS A 5 -3.02 8.21 -14.04
N THR A 6 -3.60 7.73 -12.94
CA THR A 6 -3.80 8.52 -11.72
C THR A 6 -2.57 8.44 -10.82
N MET A 7 -2.49 9.32 -9.81
CA MET A 7 -1.45 9.23 -8.79
C MET A 7 -1.48 7.87 -8.08
N LEU A 8 -2.70 7.35 -7.83
CA LEU A 8 -2.89 6.02 -7.28
C LEU A 8 -2.28 4.91 -8.17
N ASP A 9 -2.51 4.94 -9.48
CA ASP A 9 -1.94 3.95 -10.41
C ASP A 9 -0.40 4.04 -10.46
N TYR A 10 0.15 5.25 -10.37
CA TYR A 10 1.59 5.46 -10.25
C TYR A 10 2.14 4.83 -8.96
N CYS A 11 1.54 5.14 -7.81
CA CYS A 11 1.94 4.57 -6.53
C CYS A 11 1.85 3.03 -6.52
N LYS A 12 0.78 2.45 -7.07
CA LYS A 12 0.63 0.99 -7.21
C LYS A 12 1.77 0.39 -8.05
N THR A 13 2.17 1.05 -9.14
CA THR A 13 3.28 0.61 -10.00
C THR A 13 4.60 0.60 -9.23
N ILE A 14 4.91 1.68 -8.52
CA ILE A 14 6.14 1.77 -7.71
C ILE A 14 6.15 0.69 -6.62
N LEU A 15 5.05 0.52 -5.89
CA LEU A 15 4.95 -0.47 -4.83
C LEU A 15 5.14 -1.90 -5.34
N LYS A 16 4.61 -2.24 -6.52
CA LYS A 16 4.90 -3.53 -7.17
C LYS A 16 6.38 -3.67 -7.49
N ALA A 17 6.99 -2.65 -8.09
CA ALA A 17 8.39 -2.67 -8.50
C ALA A 17 9.34 -2.85 -7.30
N VAL A 18 9.05 -2.24 -6.14
CA VAL A 18 9.88 -2.36 -4.92
C VAL A 18 9.45 -3.46 -3.96
N SER A 19 8.48 -4.30 -4.34
CA SER A 19 7.88 -5.30 -3.44
C SER A 19 8.83 -6.42 -2.99
N PHE A 20 9.95 -6.60 -3.68
CA PHE A 20 10.99 -7.57 -3.31
C PHE A 20 11.80 -7.13 -2.07
N ASP A 21 11.85 -5.84 -1.75
CA ASP A 21 12.56 -5.30 -0.59
C ASP A 21 11.56 -4.72 0.43
N LYS A 22 11.41 -5.39 1.57
CA LYS A 22 10.47 -5.00 2.63
C LYS A 22 10.74 -3.59 3.18
N ARG A 23 12.01 -3.18 3.29
CA ARG A 23 12.41 -1.90 3.88
C ARG A 23 12.13 -0.76 2.90
N LEU A 24 12.45 -0.96 1.62
CA LEU A 24 12.16 -0.01 0.56
C LEU A 24 10.65 0.10 0.29
N PHE A 25 9.93 -1.03 0.22
CA PHE A 25 8.48 -1.06 0.07
C PHE A 25 7.78 -0.22 1.13
N LYS A 26 8.17 -0.39 2.40
CA LYS A 26 7.65 0.38 3.52
C LYS A 26 7.94 1.88 3.42
N LYS A 27 9.09 2.27 2.84
CA LYS A 27 9.44 3.67 2.60
C LYS A 27 8.54 4.28 1.51
N GLU A 28 8.38 3.59 0.39
CA GLU A 28 7.55 4.06 -0.73
C GLU A 28 6.06 4.06 -0.39
N TYR A 29 5.60 3.10 0.41
CA TYR A 29 4.22 3.09 0.89
C TYR A 29 3.88 4.32 1.74
N ARG A 30 4.78 4.72 2.64
CA ARG A 30 4.60 5.96 3.42
C ARG A 30 4.58 7.21 2.53
N LYS A 31 5.38 7.24 1.47
CA LYS A 31 5.33 8.35 0.50
C LYS A 31 4.01 8.37 -0.25
N ALA A 32 3.54 7.22 -0.72
CA ALA A 32 2.25 7.09 -1.38
C ALA A 32 1.10 7.63 -0.50
N LEU A 33 1.06 7.27 0.78
CA LEU A 33 0.03 7.79 1.70
C LEU A 33 0.10 9.30 1.92
N LYS A 34 1.25 9.95 1.71
CA LYS A 34 1.39 11.42 1.77
C LYS A 34 0.97 12.12 0.47
N TRP A 35 1.07 11.44 -0.66
CA TRP A 35 0.77 12.00 -1.98
C TRP A 35 -0.67 11.80 -2.41
N LEU A 36 -1.32 10.75 -1.89
CA LEU A 36 -2.68 10.39 -2.25
C LEU A 36 -3.69 11.16 -1.42
N SER A 37 -4.84 11.44 -2.03
CA SER A 37 -6.03 11.87 -1.29
C SER A 37 -6.49 10.80 -0.30
N ILE A 38 -7.37 11.17 0.64
CA ILE A 38 -7.90 10.23 1.64
C ILE A 38 -8.56 9.03 0.96
N ASP A 39 -9.36 9.25 -0.09
CA ASP A 39 -10.08 8.20 -0.79
C ASP A 39 -9.15 7.30 -1.60
N GLU A 40 -8.18 7.87 -2.32
CA GLU A 40 -7.15 7.09 -3.00
C GLU A 40 -6.28 6.30 -2.01
N GLY A 41 -5.97 6.87 -0.84
CA GLY A 41 -5.25 6.19 0.23
C GLY A 41 -6.02 5.01 0.81
N ARG A 42 -7.34 5.13 0.97
CA ARG A 42 -8.23 4.01 1.33
C ARG A 42 -8.21 2.95 0.23
N GLU A 43 -8.35 3.34 -1.03
CA GLU A 43 -8.30 2.40 -2.15
C GLU A 43 -6.94 1.67 -2.22
N LEU A 44 -5.84 2.38 -1.96
CA LEU A 44 -4.50 1.78 -1.90
C LEU A 44 -4.41 0.71 -0.80
N LYS A 45 -4.95 0.99 0.39
CA LYS A 45 -5.02 0.02 1.50
C LYS A 45 -5.84 -1.22 1.13
N TYR A 46 -7.01 -1.03 0.52
CA TYR A 46 -7.84 -2.15 0.04
C TYR A 46 -7.13 -2.96 -1.03
N TRP A 47 -6.46 -2.30 -1.97
CA TRP A 47 -5.69 -2.95 -3.00
C TRP A 47 -4.54 -3.78 -2.41
N LEU A 48 -3.76 -3.23 -1.47
CA LEU A 48 -2.69 -3.96 -0.78
C LEU A 48 -3.20 -5.19 -0.03
N ARG A 49 -4.32 -5.06 0.69
CA ARG A 49 -4.93 -6.22 1.36
C ARG A 49 -5.27 -7.31 0.36
N ARG A 50 -5.90 -6.99 -0.78
CA ARG A 50 -6.22 -7.99 -1.81
C ARG A 50 -4.98 -8.68 -2.39
N GLU A 51 -3.93 -7.92 -2.69
CA GLU A 51 -2.73 -8.47 -3.34
C GLU A 51 -1.85 -9.28 -2.38
N TYR A 52 -1.74 -8.86 -1.10
CA TYR A 52 -0.77 -9.45 -0.16
C TYR A 52 -1.39 -10.34 0.93
N VAL A 53 -2.69 -10.26 1.20
CA VAL A 53 -3.38 -11.20 2.12
C VAL A 53 -3.54 -12.58 1.49
N ARG A 54 -3.63 -12.69 0.16
CA ARG A 54 -3.58 -14.00 -0.53
C ARG A 54 -2.20 -14.65 -0.53
N ALA A 55 -1.13 -13.86 -0.40
CA ALA A 55 0.24 -14.38 -0.41
C ALA A 55 0.78 -14.77 0.98
N ASN A 56 0.11 -14.37 2.08
CA ASN A 56 0.61 -14.52 3.45
C ASN A 56 -0.47 -15.01 4.44
N GLN A 57 -0.99 -16.23 4.26
CA GLN A 57 -1.84 -16.87 5.27
C GLN A 57 -1.10 -17.17 6.60
N GLY A 58 0.20 -16.90 6.72
CA GLY A 58 0.99 -17.26 7.92
C GLY A 58 1.40 -16.16 8.89
N SER A 59 1.60 -14.89 8.49
CA SER A 59 2.46 -14.00 9.30
C SER A 59 2.14 -12.50 9.40
N LEU A 60 1.10 -11.98 8.72
CA LEU A 60 0.80 -10.53 8.74
C LEU A 60 -0.34 -10.11 9.69
N LYS A 61 -1.13 -11.05 10.22
CA LYS A 61 -2.30 -10.72 11.07
C LYS A 61 -1.92 -9.99 12.37
N GLN A 62 -0.76 -10.26 12.97
CA GLN A 62 -0.36 -9.60 14.24
C GLN A 62 0.30 -8.24 14.04
N GLN A 63 0.89 -7.96 12.87
CA GLN A 63 1.54 -6.67 12.65
C GLN A 63 0.56 -5.59 12.19
N GLU A 64 -0.52 -5.92 11.47
CA GLU A 64 -1.46 -4.91 10.97
C GLU A 64 -2.19 -4.16 12.10
N GLU A 65 -2.63 -4.83 13.17
CA GLU A 65 -3.29 -4.16 14.30
C GLU A 65 -2.35 -3.19 15.04
N ARG A 66 -1.05 -3.50 15.10
CA ARG A 66 -0.04 -2.62 15.71
C ARG A 66 0.46 -1.54 14.74
N TYR A 67 0.42 -1.78 13.43
CA TYR A 67 0.89 -0.84 12.42
C TYR A 67 -0.16 0.22 12.08
N PHE A 68 -1.44 -0.15 12.04
CA PHE A 68 -2.54 0.77 11.74
C PHE A 68 -3.04 1.52 12.99
N SER A 69 -2.90 0.98 14.21
CA SER A 69 -3.21 1.71 15.45
C SER A 69 -2.25 2.87 15.71
N ASN A 70 -0.96 2.67 15.45
CA ASN A 70 0.10 3.69 15.60
C ASN A 70 0.17 4.72 14.45
N LEU A 71 -0.77 4.68 13.50
CA LEU A 71 -0.87 5.62 12.39
C LEU A 71 -2.15 6.49 12.49
N SER A 72 -2.77 6.54 13.67
CA SER A 72 -3.83 7.49 14.00
C SER A 72 -3.23 8.87 14.31
N ILE A 73 -3.30 9.75 13.31
CA ILE A 73 -3.60 11.18 13.49
C ILE A 73 -4.90 11.41 12.74
#